data_AF-A0A429DV09-F1
#
_entry.id   AF-A0A429DV09-F1
#
_cell.length_a   1.000
_cell.length_b   1.000
_cell.length_c   1.000
_cell.angle_alpha   90.00
_cell.angle_beta   90.00
_cell.angle_gamma   90.00
#
_symmetry.space_group_name_H-M   'P 1'
#
loop_
_entity.id
_entity.type
_entity.pdbx_description
1 polymer ?
#
loop_
_entity_poly.entity_id
_entity_poly.type
_entity_poly.pdbx_seq_one_letter_code
_entity_poly.pdbx_strand_id
1 'polypeptide(L)'
;MTANSERGDATPLCELLAEQRIAKGWSQGDLVVRLHIRSGNDSVTREEISRWERGKRIPGPYWRQWLSAVLDTSSRELELAAAVARRRRRSIIA
;
A
#
# COMPACT_ATOMS: atom_id res chain seq x y z
N MET A 1 8.21 19.83 -11.50
CA MET A 1 6.85 19.60 -10.96
C MET A 1 6.87 18.32 -10.14
N THR A 2 7.46 18.39 -8.94
CA THR A 2 7.54 17.29 -7.96
C THR A 2 7.13 17.89 -6.62
N ALA A 3 5.83 18.17 -6.51
CA ALA A 3 5.21 18.58 -5.26
C ALA A 3 4.96 17.32 -4.42
N ASN A 4 5.92 16.88 -3.63
CA ASN A 4 5.62 16.00 -2.49
C ASN A 4 6.64 16.10 -1.34
N SER A 5 7.46 17.17 -1.30
CA SER A 5 8.50 17.32 -0.27
C SER A 5 8.03 17.98 1.04
N GLU A 6 6.74 18.29 1.19
CA GLU A 6 6.24 19.01 2.37
C GLU A 6 4.95 18.41 2.95
N ARG A 7 4.83 17.08 3.05
CA ARG A 7 3.88 16.47 3.99
C ARG A 7 4.61 16.16 5.29
N GLY A 8 4.48 17.06 6.26
CA GLY A 8 4.98 16.95 7.64
C GLY A 8 4.43 15.76 8.44
N ASP A 9 3.55 14.95 7.85
CA ASP A 9 3.14 13.65 8.36
C ASP A 9 3.36 12.61 7.25
N ALA A 10 4.27 11.68 7.49
CA ALA A 10 4.49 10.58 6.54
C ALA A 10 3.17 9.82 6.32
N THR A 11 2.68 9.77 5.07
CA THR A 11 1.42 9.12 4.70
C THR A 11 1.41 7.65 5.16
N PRO A 12 0.37 7.16 5.86
CA PRO A 12 0.29 5.76 6.23
C PRO A 12 0.09 4.90 4.99
N LEU A 13 0.55 3.66 5.07
CA LEU A 13 0.50 2.73 3.94
C LEU A 13 -0.89 2.58 3.31
N CYS A 14 -1.95 2.57 4.12
CA CYS A 14 -3.32 2.41 3.62
C CYS A 14 -3.73 3.52 2.64
N GLU A 15 -3.39 4.76 2.96
CA GLU A 15 -3.66 5.93 2.12
C GLU A 15 -2.77 5.92 0.88
N LEU A 16 -1.46 5.65 1.05
CA LEU A 16 -0.51 5.56 -0.06
C LEU A 16 -0.94 4.53 -1.12
N LEU A 17 -1.40 3.35 -0.69
CA LEU A 17 -1.87 2.30 -1.61
C LEU A 17 -3.08 2.75 -2.42
N ALA A 18 -4.06 3.36 -1.77
CA ALA A 18 -5.26 3.85 -2.43
C ALA A 18 -4.95 5.00 -3.39
N GLU A 19 -4.13 5.97 -2.95
CA GLU A 19 -3.69 7.11 -3.76
C GLU A 19 -2.96 6.63 -5.03
N GLN A 20 -1.96 5.75 -4.90
CA GLN A 20 -1.20 5.22 -6.03
C GLN A 20 -2.07 4.44 -7.01
N ARG A 21 -3.03 3.65 -6.49
CA ARG A 21 -3.96 2.89 -7.32
C ARG A 21 -4.90 3.81 -8.11
N ILE A 22 -5.48 4.81 -7.44
CA ILE A 22 -6.42 5.76 -8.06
C ILE A 22 -5.71 6.65 -9.08
N ALA A 23 -4.49 7.12 -8.78
CA ALA A 23 -3.69 7.92 -9.70
C ALA A 23 -3.40 7.20 -11.03
N LYS A 24 -3.36 5.85 -11.01
CA LYS A 24 -3.20 5.02 -12.21
C LYS A 24 -4.53 4.62 -12.86
N GLY A 25 -5.67 5.06 -12.33
CA GLY A 25 -7.00 4.72 -12.82
C GLY A 25 -7.42 3.27 -12.56
N TRP A 26 -6.78 2.59 -11.59
CA TRP A 26 -6.99 1.17 -11.35
C TRP A 26 -8.10 0.92 -10.34
N SER A 27 -8.94 -0.09 -10.57
CA SER A 27 -9.80 -0.65 -9.52
C SER A 27 -8.99 -1.52 -8.54
N GLN A 28 -9.58 -1.90 -7.40
CA GLN A 28 -8.92 -2.87 -6.51
C GLN A 28 -8.69 -4.23 -7.19
N GLY A 29 -9.57 -4.64 -8.11
CA GLY A 29 -9.40 -5.86 -8.90
C GLY A 29 -8.23 -5.76 -9.89
N ASP A 30 -8.05 -4.59 -10.49
CA ASP A 30 -6.90 -4.30 -11.35
C ASP A 30 -5.56 -4.48 -10.62
N LEU A 31 -5.50 -4.06 -9.35
CA LEU A 31 -4.31 -4.24 -8.52
C LEU A 31 -4.07 -5.73 -8.20
N VAL A 32 -5.13 -6.49 -7.92
CA VAL A 32 -5.05 -7.95 -7.71
C VAL A 32 -4.44 -8.63 -8.93
N VAL A 33 -4.98 -8.38 -10.12
CA VAL A 33 -4.51 -8.99 -11.37
C VAL A 33 -3.02 -8.68 -11.60
N ARG A 34 -2.60 -7.43 -11.37
CA ARG A 34 -1.18 -7.03 -11.52
C ARG A 34 -0.27 -7.69 -10.50
N LEU A 35 -0.73 -7.83 -9.26
CA LEU A 35 0.01 -8.55 -8.21
C LEU A 35 0.15 -10.03 -8.57
N HIS A 36 -0.91 -10.69 -9.06
CA HIS A 36 -0.85 -12.08 -9.50
C HIS A 36 0.17 -12.26 -10.63
N ILE A 37 0.07 -11.44 -11.68
CA ILE A 37 0.99 -11.47 -12.82
C ILE A 37 2.45 -11.26 -12.37
N ARG A 38 2.69 -10.31 -11.48
CA ARG A 38 4.06 -9.93 -11.08
C ARG A 38 4.68 -10.89 -10.07
N SER A 39 3.89 -11.40 -9.12
CA SER A 39 4.37 -12.28 -8.04
C SER A 39 4.30 -13.76 -8.35
N GLY A 40 3.51 -14.16 -9.37
CA GLY A 40 3.16 -15.55 -9.63
C GLY A 40 2.29 -16.20 -8.56
N ASN A 41 1.75 -15.41 -7.62
CA ASN A 41 0.98 -15.87 -6.48
C ASN A 41 -0.44 -15.31 -6.54
N ASP A 42 -1.45 -16.18 -6.57
CA ASP A 42 -2.86 -15.85 -6.69
C ASP A 42 -3.59 -15.67 -5.35
N SER A 43 -2.90 -15.84 -4.22
CA SER A 43 -3.50 -15.87 -2.88
C SER A 43 -4.00 -14.50 -2.39
N VAL A 44 -3.55 -13.39 -2.99
CA VAL A 44 -4.09 -12.06 -2.67
C VAL A 44 -5.44 -11.86 -3.35
N THR A 45 -6.43 -11.38 -2.60
CA THR A 45 -7.79 -11.16 -3.11
C THR A 45 -8.15 -9.68 -3.07
N ARG A 46 -9.21 -9.29 -3.78
CA ARG A 46 -9.74 -7.91 -3.74
C ARG A 46 -10.11 -7.48 -2.32
N GLU A 47 -10.63 -8.41 -1.51
CA GLU A 47 -10.99 -8.15 -0.12
C GLU A 47 -9.74 -7.94 0.75
N GLU A 48 -8.65 -8.66 0.48
CA GLU A 48 -7.36 -8.41 1.14
C GLU A 48 -6.81 -7.01 0.77
N ILE A 49 -6.88 -6.60 -0.51
CA ILE A 49 -6.56 -5.23 -0.94
C ILE A 49 -7.43 -4.19 -0.20
N SER A 50 -8.75 -4.42 -0.13
CA SER A 50 -9.69 -3.55 0.58
C SER A 50 -9.32 -3.40 2.07
N ARG A 51 -8.89 -4.48 2.73
CA ARG A 51 -8.41 -4.43 4.12
C ARG A 51 -7.13 -3.64 4.27
N TRP A 52 -6.23 -3.70 3.29
CA TRP A 52 -5.00 -2.90 3.29
C TRP A 52 -5.28 -1.42 3.11
N GLU A 53 -6.10 -1.05 2.12
CA GLU A 53 -6.45 0.34 1.81
C GLU A 53 -7.29 0.99 2.92
N ARG A 54 -8.05 0.21 3.67
CA ARG A 54 -8.80 0.69 4.85
C ARG A 54 -7.98 0.68 6.13
N GLY A 55 -6.71 0.26 6.08
CA GLY A 55 -5.85 0.15 7.25
C GLY A 55 -6.26 -0.96 8.24
N LYS A 56 -7.22 -1.82 7.89
CA LYS A 56 -7.66 -2.96 8.71
C LYS A 56 -6.59 -4.04 8.83
N ARG A 57 -5.71 -4.16 7.84
CA ARG A 57 -4.50 -5.00 7.89
C ARG A 57 -3.33 -4.27 7.24
N ILE A 58 -2.13 -4.54 7.72
CA ILE A 58 -0.90 -4.06 7.07
C ILE A 58 -0.31 -5.26 6.30
N PRO A 59 -0.07 -5.17 4.98
CA PRO A 59 0.54 -6.24 4.21
C PRO A 59 1.91 -6.62 4.78
N GLY A 60 2.22 -7.92 4.73
CA GLY A 60 3.50 -8.45 5.16
C GLY A 60 4.67 -7.98 4.28
N PRO A 61 5.93 -8.25 4.67
CA PRO A 61 7.11 -7.90 3.87
C PRO A 61 7.06 -8.40 2.43
N TYR A 62 6.65 -9.66 2.24
CA TYR A 62 6.52 -10.28 0.91
C TYR A 62 5.61 -9.46 -0.03
N TRP A 63 4.39 -9.14 0.40
CA TRP A 63 3.46 -8.37 -0.42
C TRP A 63 3.92 -6.92 -0.62
N ARG A 64 4.61 -6.32 0.35
CA ARG A 64 5.16 -4.95 0.21
C ARG A 64 6.22 -4.86 -0.87
N GLN A 65 7.06 -5.88 -1.04
CA GLN A 65 8.01 -5.96 -2.14
C GLN A 65 7.30 -5.96 -3.51
N TRP A 66 6.23 -6.74 -3.66
CA TRP A 66 5.47 -6.78 -4.91
C TRP A 66 4.64 -5.52 -5.16
N LEU A 67 4.10 -4.92 -4.10
CA LEU A 67 3.41 -3.64 -4.17
C LEU A 67 4.35 -2.52 -4.65
N SER A 68 5.59 -2.49 -4.16
CA SER A 68 6.65 -1.59 -4.63
C SER A 68 6.84 -1.71 -6.15
N ALA A 69 7.02 -2.95 -6.63
CA ALA A 69 7.21 -3.21 -8.05
C ALA A 69 5.97 -2.88 -8.91
N VAL A 70 4.76 -3.17 -8.44
CA VAL A 70 3.51 -2.97 -9.21
C VAL A 70 3.06 -1.51 -9.22
N LEU A 71 3.23 -0.80 -8.10
CA LEU A 71 2.82 0.59 -7.97
C LEU A 71 3.88 1.58 -8.48
N ASP A 72 5.07 1.09 -8.82
CA ASP A 72 6.22 1.92 -9.19
C ASP A 72 6.55 2.91 -8.06
N THR A 73 6.61 2.37 -6.84
CA THR A 73 6.87 3.12 -5.60
C THR A 73 8.08 2.51 -4.93
N SER A 74 8.98 3.33 -4.41
CA SER A 74 10.20 2.80 -3.79
C SER A 74 9.87 1.88 -2.59
N SER A 75 10.60 0.76 -2.47
CA SER A 75 10.42 -0.15 -1.32
C SER A 75 10.63 0.55 0.02
N ARG A 76 11.55 1.52 0.07
CA ARG A 76 11.81 2.32 1.28
C ARG A 76 10.60 3.15 1.70
N GLU A 77 9.94 3.81 0.75
CA GLU A 77 8.74 4.59 1.01
C GLU A 77 7.59 3.72 1.52
N LEU A 78 7.39 2.55 0.91
CA LEU A 78 6.40 1.56 1.37
C LEU A 78 6.69 1.06 2.80
N GLU A 79 7.95 0.81 3.15
CA GLU A 79 8.34 0.41 4.51
C GLU A 79 8.11 1.52 5.53
N LEU A 80 8.45 2.77 5.20
CA LEU A 80 8.19 3.94 6.04
C LEU A 80 6.68 4.14 6.26
N ALA A 81 5.88 4.09 5.20
CA ALA A 81 4.43 4.19 5.28
C ALA A 81 3.82 3.06 6.12
N ALA A 82 4.37 1.85 6.03
CA ALA A 82 3.98 0.72 6.87
C ALA A 82 4.33 0.95 8.35
N ALA A 83 5.48 1.55 8.65
CA ALA A 83 5.86 1.92 10.01
C ALA A 83 4.91 2.97 10.60
N VAL A 84 4.52 3.98 9.82
CA VAL A 84 3.52 4.98 10.25
C VAL A 84 2.18 4.31 10.54
N ALA A 85 1.69 3.46 9.63
CA ALA A 85 0.43 2.75 9.82
C ALA A 85 0.42 1.91 11.12
N ARG A 86 1.55 1.25 11.46
CA ARG A 86 1.69 0.52 12.74
C ARG A 86 1.62 1.44 13.95
N ARG A 87 2.29 2.61 13.90
CA ARG A 87 2.26 3.59 15.00
C ARG A 87 0.85 4.13 15.21
N ARG A 88 0.17 4.57 14.14
CA ARG A 88 -1.22 5.07 14.20
C ARG A 88 -2.18 4.03 14.78
N ARG A 89 -2.04 2.76 14.41
CA ARG A 89 -2.87 1.68 14.98
C ARG A 89 -2.63 1.44 16.47
N ARG A 90 -1.39 1.61 16.94
CA ARG A 90 -1.06 1.48 18.35
C ARG A 90 -1.65 2.62 19.18
N SER A 91 -1.65 3.84 18.64
CA SER A 91 -2.20 5.01 19.33
C SER A 91 -3.73 5.05 19.37
N ILE A 92 -4.44 4.29 18.52
CA ILE A 92 -5.90 4.18 18.55
C ILE A 92 -6.39 3.20 19.63
N ILE A 93 -5.53 2.26 20.05
CA ILE A 93 -5.87 1.20 21.01
C ILE A 93 -5.40 1.55 22.43
N ALA A 94 -4.52 2.55 22.58
CA ALA A 94 -4.00 3.05 23.86
C ALA A 94 -4.92 4.15 24.41
#